data_AF-X8AL64-F1
#
_entry.id   AF-X8AL64-F1
#
_cell.length_a   1.000
_cell.length_b   1.000
_cell.length_c   1.000
_cell.angle_alpha   90.00
_cell.angle_beta   90.00
_cell.angle_gamma   90.00
#
_symmetry.space_group_name_H-M   'P 1'
#
loop_
_entity.id
_entity.type
_entity.pdbx_description
1 polymer ?
#
loop_
_entity_poly.entity_id
_entity_poly.type
_entity_poly.pdbx_seq_one_letter_code
_entity_poly.pdbx_strand_id
1 'polypeptide(L)'
;MRWDPQGIDVDDGALPGLERIGFVRSVRTPQFDGITFHEVLCKSALNKVPNASMLPFRYTVNGYRGCSHACRYCFARPTHEYLDLDCGNDFDTQIIVKTNIVEVLRRELRRSSWRREKVALAPIPTLTNGPRAATR
;
A
#
# COMPACT_ATOMS: atom_id res chain seq x y z
N MET A 1 10.25 -16.50 -10.31
CA MET A 1 10.54 -15.26 -9.56
C MET A 1 10.07 -15.49 -8.13
N ARG A 2 10.92 -16.13 -7.33
CA ARG A 2 10.67 -16.51 -5.93
C ARG A 2 11.64 -15.65 -5.13
N TRP A 3 11.10 -14.76 -4.30
CA TRP A 3 11.89 -13.96 -3.38
C TRP A 3 12.45 -14.93 -2.34
N ASP A 4 13.71 -15.32 -2.47
CA ASP A 4 14.45 -16.16 -1.51
C ASP A 4 15.28 -15.22 -0.61
N PRO A 5 15.58 -15.57 0.66
CA PRO A 5 15.91 -14.61 1.69
C PRO A 5 17.41 -14.26 1.63
N GLN A 6 17.73 -13.19 0.93
CA GLN A 6 19.02 -12.53 1.12
C GLN A 6 18.99 -11.84 2.48
N GLY A 7 20.02 -12.08 3.30
CA GLY A 7 20.14 -11.66 4.69
C GLY A 7 19.56 -10.27 4.94
N ILE A 8 18.52 -10.24 5.78
CA ILE A 8 17.75 -9.04 6.13
C ILE A 8 18.34 -8.53 7.44
N ASP A 9 18.93 -7.34 7.42
CA ASP A 9 19.16 -6.58 8.64
C ASP A 9 17.80 -6.06 9.12
N VAL A 10 17.36 -6.50 10.28
CA VAL A 10 16.04 -6.17 10.86
C VAL A 10 16.25 -4.94 11.73
N ASP A 11 15.96 -3.76 11.19
CA ASP A 11 15.91 -2.53 11.97
C ASP A 11 14.48 -2.34 12.50
N ASP A 12 14.32 -2.51 13.82
CA ASP A 12 13.06 -2.32 14.55
C ASP A 12 12.65 -0.83 14.67
N GLY A 13 13.26 0.08 13.88
CA GLY A 13 12.92 1.50 13.72
C GLY A 13 11.53 1.76 13.10
N ALA A 14 10.50 1.08 13.59
CA ALA A 14 9.12 1.22 13.19
C ALA A 14 8.64 2.66 13.48
N LEU A 15 8.27 3.37 12.42
CA LEU A 15 7.62 4.67 12.55
C LEU A 15 6.22 4.46 13.18
N PRO A 16 5.84 5.24 14.20
CA PRO A 16 4.66 4.98 15.04
C PRO A 16 3.34 4.87 14.27
N GLY A 17 3.23 5.48 13.10
CA GLY A 17 2.04 5.36 12.25
C GLY A 17 1.86 3.99 11.55
N LEU A 18 2.91 3.18 11.44
CA LEU A 18 2.88 1.88 10.76
C LEU A 18 2.22 0.78 11.61
N GLU A 19 2.25 0.89 12.94
CA GLU A 19 1.62 -0.08 13.84
C GLU A 19 0.10 -0.22 13.56
N ARG A 20 -0.53 0.86 13.11
CA ARG A 20 -1.97 0.91 12.79
C ARG A 20 -2.37 0.08 11.57
N ILE A 21 -1.43 -0.32 10.71
CA ILE A 21 -1.69 -1.00 9.44
C ILE A 21 -1.19 -2.45 9.37
N GLY A 22 -0.92 -3.07 10.53
CA GLY A 22 -0.45 -4.46 10.57
C GLY A 22 1.00 -4.59 10.12
N PHE A 23 1.86 -3.70 10.63
CA PHE A 23 3.30 -3.75 10.45
C PHE A 23 3.88 -5.11 10.86
N VAL A 24 4.80 -5.60 10.04
CA VAL A 24 5.53 -6.85 10.27
C VAL A 24 6.99 -6.55 10.60
N ARG A 25 7.67 -5.84 9.69
CA ARG A 25 9.08 -5.47 9.82
C ARG A 25 9.48 -4.43 8.79
N SER A 26 10.62 -3.78 9.04
CA SER A 26 11.32 -2.96 8.06
C SER A 26 12.47 -3.75 7.46
N VAL A 27 12.69 -3.60 6.16
CA VAL A 27 13.75 -4.26 5.40
C VAL A 27 14.50 -3.19 4.61
N ARG A 28 15.81 -3.14 4.79
CA ARG A 28 16.70 -2.38 3.90
C ARG A 28 17.46 -3.36 3.03
N THR A 29 17.49 -3.11 1.74
CA THR A 29 18.18 -3.97 0.78
C THR A 29 19.37 -3.21 0.20
N PRO A 30 20.57 -3.81 0.14
CA PRO A 30 21.77 -3.15 -0.37
C PRO A 30 21.62 -2.59 -1.80
N GLN A 31 20.73 -3.17 -2.61
CA GLN A 31 20.48 -2.77 -3.99
C GLN A 31 19.67 -1.48 -4.12
N PHE A 32 19.04 -1.03 -3.03
CA PHE A 32 18.19 0.16 -2.99
C PHE A 32 18.66 1.06 -1.85
N ASP A 33 19.78 1.75 -2.10
CA ASP A 33 20.40 2.63 -1.12
C ASP A 33 19.47 3.80 -0.77
N GLY A 34 19.40 4.13 0.52
CA GLY A 34 18.51 5.17 1.05
C GLY A 34 17.01 4.83 1.06
N ILE A 35 16.60 3.60 0.70
CA ILE A 35 15.20 3.17 0.70
C ILE A 35 14.96 2.12 1.79
N THR A 36 13.90 2.33 2.56
CA THR A 36 13.42 1.37 3.55
C THR A 36 12.07 0.80 3.10
N PHE A 37 11.96 -0.53 3.08
CA PHE A 37 10.72 -1.23 2.78
C PHE A 37 10.03 -1.65 4.07
N HIS A 38 8.80 -1.20 4.30
CA HIS A 38 7.99 -1.63 5.44
C HIS A 38 7.01 -2.70 5.00
N GLU A 39 7.22 -3.92 5.47
CA GLU A 39 6.31 -5.02 5.22
C GLU A 39 5.08 -4.89 6.12
N VAL A 40 3.89 -4.93 5.50
CA VAL A 40 2.61 -4.83 6.20
C VAL A 40 1.63 -5.89 5.74
N LEU A 41 0.70 -6.26 6.62
CA LEU A 41 -0.41 -7.16 6.31
C LEU A 41 -1.67 -6.35 6.01
N CYS A 42 -2.30 -6.64 4.88
CA CYS A 42 -3.59 -6.04 4.53
C CYS A 42 -4.77 -6.94 4.92
N LYS A 43 -5.89 -6.31 5.30
CA LYS A 43 -7.18 -6.99 5.52
C LYS A 43 -8.00 -7.12 4.24
N SER A 44 -7.76 -6.25 3.27
CA SER A 44 -8.42 -6.22 1.97
C SER A 44 -7.43 -5.81 0.87
N ALA A 45 -7.56 -6.42 -0.30
CA ALA A 45 -6.70 -6.17 -1.47
C ALA A 45 -7.43 -5.34 -2.53
N LEU A 46 -8.73 -5.55 -2.69
CA LEU A 46 -9.61 -4.80 -3.58
C LEU A 46 -10.12 -3.51 -2.91
N ASN A 47 -9.75 -2.37 -3.47
CA ASN A 47 -10.31 -1.09 -3.06
C ASN A 47 -11.41 -0.66 -4.02
N LYS A 48 -12.53 -0.17 -3.50
CA LYS A 48 -13.67 0.28 -4.32
C LYS A 48 -13.50 1.74 -4.72
N VAL A 49 -13.60 2.01 -6.00
CA VAL A 49 -13.53 3.36 -6.56
C VAL A 49 -14.89 4.05 -6.40
N PRO A 50 -14.95 5.29 -5.88
CA PRO A 50 -16.18 6.07 -5.85
C PRO A 50 -16.81 6.20 -7.24
N ASN A 51 -18.14 6.09 -7.33
CA ASN A 51 -18.83 6.23 -8.61
C ASN A 51 -18.61 7.60 -9.28
N ALA A 52 -18.35 8.64 -8.47
CA ALA A 52 -18.07 10.00 -8.92
C ALA A 52 -16.75 10.13 -9.72
N SER A 53 -15.84 9.15 -9.63
CA SER A 53 -14.53 9.24 -10.32
C SER A 53 -14.62 9.04 -11.84
N MET A 54 -15.78 8.64 -12.39
CA MET A 54 -16.01 8.44 -13.83
C MET A 54 -14.98 7.54 -14.55
N LEU A 55 -14.34 6.63 -13.81
CA LEU A 55 -13.34 5.71 -14.34
C LEU A 55 -14.01 4.46 -14.97
N PRO A 56 -13.39 3.82 -15.97
CA PRO A 56 -13.93 2.64 -16.65
C PRO A 56 -13.86 1.36 -15.81
N PHE A 57 -13.37 1.45 -14.57
CA PHE A 57 -13.25 0.36 -13.60
C PHE A 57 -13.85 0.76 -12.25
N ARG A 58 -14.27 -0.25 -11.48
CA ARG A 58 -14.91 -0.07 -10.17
C ARG A 58 -14.01 -0.44 -8.99
N TYR A 59 -12.92 -1.15 -9.27
CA TYR A 59 -12.00 -1.63 -8.25
C TYR A 59 -10.55 -1.38 -8.64
N THR A 60 -9.71 -1.14 -7.64
CA THR A 60 -8.25 -1.08 -7.78
C THR A 60 -7.58 -2.06 -6.84
N VAL A 61 -6.39 -2.51 -7.22
CA VAL A 61 -5.49 -3.29 -6.36
C VAL A 61 -4.15 -2.57 -6.29
N ASN A 62 -3.66 -2.35 -5.07
CA ASN A 62 -2.39 -1.68 -4.82
C ASN A 62 -1.54 -2.56 -3.92
N GLY A 63 -0.41 -3.05 -4.44
CA GLY A 63 0.55 -3.90 -3.74
C GLY A 63 1.46 -3.14 -2.77
N TYR A 64 1.67 -1.84 -3.01
CA TYR A 64 2.58 -1.03 -2.22
C TYR A 64 2.11 0.44 -2.19
N ARG A 65 2.75 1.24 -1.34
CA ARG A 65 2.58 2.69 -1.20
C ARG A 65 3.96 3.33 -1.06
N GLY A 66 4.19 4.47 -1.70
CA GLY A 66 5.51 5.11 -1.81
C GLY A 66 6.20 4.72 -3.12
N CYS A 67 7.07 5.57 -3.65
CA CYS A 67 7.73 5.31 -4.91
C CYS A 67 9.07 6.04 -5.02
N SER A 68 10.14 5.28 -5.30
CA SER A 68 11.49 5.80 -5.49
C SER A 68 11.68 6.67 -6.73
N HIS A 69 10.71 6.72 -7.64
CA HIS A 69 10.75 7.62 -8.80
C HIS A 69 10.60 9.09 -8.38
N ALA A 70 9.95 9.37 -7.24
CA ALA A 70 9.81 10.71 -6.71
C ALA A 70 9.15 11.75 -7.64
N CYS A 71 8.17 11.38 -8.48
CA CYS A 71 7.49 12.36 -9.35
C CYS A 71 6.87 13.49 -8.51
N ARG A 72 7.22 14.74 -8.80
CA ARG A 72 6.68 15.93 -8.09
C ARG A 72 5.15 16.02 -8.16
N TYR A 73 4.55 15.57 -9.25
CA TYR A 73 3.10 15.61 -9.51
C TYR A 73 2.39 14.28 -9.22
N CYS A 74 2.99 13.39 -8.42
CA CYS A 74 2.35 12.13 -8.07
C CYS A 74 1.15 12.36 -7.14
N PHE A 75 -0.07 12.06 -7.62
CA PHE A 75 -1.29 12.21 -6.82
C PHE A 75 -1.30 11.32 -5.55
N ALA A 76 -0.46 10.27 -5.50
CA ALA A 76 -0.41 9.35 -4.37
C ALA A 76 0.40 9.89 -3.18
N ARG A 77 1.11 11.01 -3.33
CA ARG A 77 1.94 11.60 -2.25
C ARG A 77 1.19 11.90 -0.96
N PRO A 78 0.03 12.61 -0.97
CA PRO A 78 -0.72 12.92 0.25
C PRO A 78 -1.21 11.68 1.01
N THR A 79 -1.17 10.52 0.35
CA THR A 79 -1.68 9.29 0.92
C THR A 79 -0.74 8.70 1.98
N HIS A 80 0.51 9.16 2.03
CA HIS A 80 1.48 8.86 3.09
C HIS A 80 1.15 9.59 4.41
N GLU A 81 0.49 10.74 4.35
CA GLU A 81 0.10 11.52 5.55
C GLU A 81 -0.88 10.75 6.44
N TYR A 82 -1.69 9.84 5.87
CA TYR A 82 -2.54 8.95 6.66
C TYR A 82 -1.77 7.97 7.56
N LEU A 83 -0.47 7.81 7.33
CA LEU A 83 0.43 6.98 8.12
C LEU A 83 1.34 7.82 9.02
N ASP A 84 0.99 9.10 9.24
CA ASP A 84 1.81 10.06 9.97
C ASP A 84 3.22 10.23 9.34
N LEU A 85 3.34 10.05 8.01
CA LEU A 85 4.55 10.23 7.21
C LEU A 85 4.45 11.46 6.30
N ASP A 86 5.58 12.06 5.95
CA ASP A 86 5.62 13.18 5.01
C ASP A 86 5.27 12.77 3.57
N CYS A 87 4.59 13.65 2.83
CA CYS A 87 4.23 13.43 1.43
C CYS A 87 5.39 13.71 0.44
N GLY A 88 6.48 14.29 0.93
CA GLY A 88 7.72 14.54 0.21
C GLY A 88 8.72 13.40 0.38
N ASN A 89 9.69 13.57 1.28
CA ASN A 89 10.87 12.70 1.37
C ASN A 89 10.52 11.29 1.84
N ASP A 90 9.56 11.15 2.76
CA ASP A 90 9.16 9.84 3.27
C ASP A 90 8.41 9.03 2.20
N PHE A 91 7.65 9.69 1.30
CA PHE A 91 7.05 9.01 0.15
C PHE A 91 8.09 8.42 -0.80
N ASP A 92 9.25 9.09 -0.90
CA ASP A 92 10.32 8.73 -1.83
C ASP A 92 11.25 7.64 -1.24
N THR A 93 11.38 7.60 0.09
CA THR A 93 12.36 6.73 0.80
C THR A 93 11.73 5.63 1.65
N GLN A 94 10.48 5.77 2.12
CA GLN A 94 9.78 4.81 2.97
C GLN A 94 8.66 4.13 2.16
N ILE A 95 8.92 2.92 1.64
CA ILE A 95 7.99 2.18 0.78
C ILE A 95 7.26 1.11 1.59
N ILE A 96 5.94 1.23 1.71
CA ILE A 96 5.11 0.25 2.40
C ILE A 96 4.69 -0.84 1.41
N VAL A 97 5.00 -2.10 1.72
CA VAL A 97 4.75 -3.26 0.86
C VAL A 97 3.78 -4.23 1.54
N LYS A 98 2.68 -4.57 0.86
CA LYS A 98 1.71 -5.54 1.36
C LYS A 98 2.14 -6.96 0.99
N THR A 99 2.70 -7.70 1.95
CA THR A 99 3.27 -9.04 1.70
C THR A 99 2.21 -10.12 1.48
N ASN A 100 1.04 -9.99 2.12
CA ASN A 100 -0.06 -10.96 2.02
C ASN A 100 -1.09 -10.66 0.90
N ILE A 101 -0.85 -9.66 0.05
CA ILE A 101 -1.87 -9.16 -0.88
C ILE A 101 -2.39 -10.23 -1.86
N VAL A 102 -1.51 -11.13 -2.32
CA VAL A 102 -1.86 -12.16 -3.28
C VAL A 102 -2.89 -13.13 -2.68
N GLU A 103 -2.70 -13.52 -1.43
CA GLU A 103 -3.60 -14.45 -0.74
C GLU A 103 -4.95 -13.79 -0.47
N VAL A 104 -4.93 -12.55 0.03
CA VAL A 104 -6.15 -11.76 0.27
C VAL A 104 -6.93 -11.55 -1.03
N LEU A 105 -6.25 -11.18 -2.12
CA LEU A 105 -6.87 -10.96 -3.42
C LEU A 105 -7.52 -12.25 -3.96
N ARG A 106 -6.84 -13.40 -3.86
CA ARG A 106 -7.42 -14.69 -4.26
C ARG A 106 -8.68 -15.00 -3.47
N ARG A 107 -8.66 -14.79 -2.14
CA ARG A 107 -9.82 -14.99 -1.28
C ARG A 107 -10.98 -14.07 -1.66
N GLU A 108 -10.71 -12.80 -1.96
CA GLU A 108 -11.73 -11.82 -2.34
C GLU A 108 -12.35 -12.11 -3.71
N LEU A 109 -11.54 -12.43 -4.72
CA LEU A 109 -12.02 -12.75 -6.06
C LEU A 109 -12.78 -14.08 -6.15
N ARG A 110 -12.54 -15.02 -5.21
CA ARG A 110 -13.26 -16.30 -5.12
C ARG A 110 -14.61 -16.22 -4.43
N ARG A 111 -14.98 -15.08 -3.83
CA ARG A 111 -16.28 -14.93 -3.17
C ARG A 111 -17.41 -15.07 -4.20
N SER A 112 -18.46 -15.80 -3.85
CA SER A 112 -19.66 -15.93 -4.69
C SER A 112 -20.34 -14.59 -4.98
N SER A 113 -20.19 -13.61 -4.10
CA SER A 113 -20.68 -12.24 -4.28
C SER A 113 -19.89 -11.42 -5.31
N TRP A 114 -18.73 -11.90 -5.77
CA TRP A 114 -17.89 -11.16 -6.71
C TRP A 114 -18.48 -11.20 -8.12
N ARG A 115 -18.82 -10.03 -8.67
CA ARG A 115 -19.49 -9.93 -9.99
C ARG A 115 -18.52 -9.84 -11.17
N ARG A 116 -17.24 -10.20 -10.97
CA ARG A 116 -16.19 -10.12 -12.01
C ARG A 116 -16.04 -8.73 -12.63
N GLU A 117 -16.14 -7.71 -11.79
CA GLU A 117 -15.98 -6.32 -12.22
C GLU A 117 -14.54 -6.04 -12.67
N LYS A 118 -14.36 -5.01 -13.53
CA LYS A 118 -13.04 -4.61 -13.99
C LYS A 118 -12.22 -4.07 -12.81
N VAL A 119 -11.02 -4.63 -12.66
CA VAL A 119 -10.05 -4.26 -11.62
C VAL A 119 -8.84 -3.64 -12.31
N ALA A 120 -8.48 -2.43 -11.92
CA ALA A 120 -7.24 -1.80 -12.36
C ALA A 120 -6.10 -2.08 -11.38
N LEU A 121 -4.91 -2.34 -11.90
CA LEU A 121 -3.68 -2.29 -11.11
C LEU A 121 -3.27 -0.81 -11.05
N ALA A 122 -3.33 -0.19 -9.89
CA ALA A 122 -3.02 1.22 -9.76
C ALA A 122 -2.25 1.49 -8.47
N PRO A 123 -1.43 2.55 -8.43
CA PRO A 123 -0.89 3.05 -7.17
C PRO A 123 -1.93 3.85 -6.38
N ILE A 124 -3.17 4.05 -6.88
CA ILE A 124 -4.25 4.84 -6.27
C ILE A 124 -4.78 4.16 -5.02
N PRO A 125 -4.40 4.57 -3.79
CA PRO A 125 -5.28 4.28 -2.68
C PRO A 125 -6.50 5.16 -2.95
N THR A 126 -7.61 4.54 -3.34
CA THR A 126 -8.90 5.22 -3.22
C THR A 126 -8.96 5.81 -1.83
N LEU A 127 -9.32 7.09 -1.74
CA LEU A 127 -9.42 7.95 -0.55
C LEU A 127 -10.35 7.39 0.56
N THR A 128 -10.70 6.11 0.51
CA THR A 128 -11.75 5.45 1.28
C THR A 128 -11.23 4.50 2.35
N ASN A 129 -9.91 4.26 2.43
CA ASN A 129 -9.31 3.36 3.43
C ASN A 129 -8.45 4.08 4.48
N GLY A 130 -8.65 5.38 4.67
CA GLY A 130 -8.38 6.00 5.97
C GLY A 130 -9.41 5.52 7.00
N PRO A 131 -9.13 5.56 8.31
CA PRO A 131 -10.17 5.32 9.32
C PRO A 131 -11.35 6.21 8.96
N ARG A 132 -12.56 5.63 8.87
CA ARG A 132 -13.79 6.40 8.71
C ARG A 132 -13.71 7.54 9.72
N ALA A 133 -13.65 8.79 9.26
CA ALA A 133 -13.84 9.92 10.13
C ALA A 133 -15.11 9.62 10.92
N ALA A 134 -14.96 9.41 12.23
CA ALA A 134 -16.09 9.30 13.12
C ALA A 134 -16.83 10.63 12.98
N THR A 135 -17.96 10.59 12.27
CA THR A 135 -18.95 11.66 12.31
C THR A 135 -19.29 11.92 13.77
N ARG A 136 -18.83 13.05 14.28
CA ARG A 136 -19.50 13.77 15.35
C ARG A 136 -20.36 14.84 14.72
#